data_AF-A0A954X006-F1
#
_entry.id   AF-A0A954X006-F1
#
_cell.length_a   1.000
_cell.length_b   1.000
_cell.length_c   1.000
_cell.angle_alpha   90.00
_cell.angle_beta   90.00
_cell.angle_gamma   90.00
#
_symmetry.space_group_name_H-M   'P 1'
#
loop_
_entity.id
_entity.type
_entity.pdbx_description
1 polymer ?
#
loop_
_entity_poly.entity_id
_entity_poly.type
_entity_poly.pdbx_seq_one_letter_code
_entity_poly.pdbx_strand_id
1 'polypeptide(L)'
;MKTYRKLFACALLWCAPALSADSAIGDFNMDGAIDTADLDSLTAEVRVGTSQPKFDLNGDSVVDFGDRLIWVHEVKHTWFGDSNLDGEFNSGDFVAVFAAGKYETGSQARWADGDWSGDGFFDSSDFITAFTDGGYELGPPPVATVPEPSTISLLIMSASILAISLRRIAVSR
;
A
#
# COMPACT_ATOMS: atom_id res chain seq x y z
N MET A 1 48.80 12.65 45.47
CA MET A 1 48.62 11.19 45.39
C MET A 1 47.40 10.93 44.52
N LYS A 2 47.57 10.13 43.46
CA LYS A 2 46.60 9.65 42.44
C LYS A 2 46.29 10.54 41.22
N THR A 3 47.07 10.22 40.18
CA THR A 3 46.96 10.37 38.72
C THR A 3 45.63 9.82 38.14
N TYR A 4 45.18 10.25 36.95
CA TYR A 4 45.12 9.45 35.70
C TYR A 4 44.48 10.19 34.49
N ARG A 5 45.13 10.00 33.33
CA ARG A 5 44.91 10.47 31.95
C ARG A 5 43.81 9.68 31.21
N LYS A 6 43.23 10.27 30.14
CA LYS A 6 42.88 9.74 28.77
C LYS A 6 41.60 10.46 28.23
N LEU A 7 41.64 11.35 27.22
CA LEU A 7 41.72 11.20 25.74
C LEU A 7 40.50 10.55 25.06
N PHE A 8 40.22 11.01 23.82
CA PHE A 8 39.16 10.67 22.82
C PHE A 8 37.92 11.60 22.86
N ALA A 9 37.73 12.61 22.00
CA ALA A 9 37.67 12.73 20.53
C ALA A 9 36.36 12.23 19.89
N CYS A 10 35.75 13.13 19.08
CA CYS A 10 34.91 12.87 17.91
C CYS A 10 33.45 12.42 18.12
N ALA A 11 32.49 13.32 17.83
CA ALA A 11 31.45 13.09 16.81
C ALA A 11 30.47 14.29 16.80
N LEU A 12 30.50 15.04 15.70
CA LEU A 12 29.39 15.88 15.25
C LEU A 12 28.14 15.00 15.12
N LEU A 13 27.17 15.12 16.03
CA LEU A 13 25.83 14.58 15.77
C LEU A 13 25.10 15.54 14.83
N TRP A 14 25.28 15.24 13.56
CA TRP A 14 24.38 15.59 12.47
C TRP A 14 22.95 15.20 12.87
N CYS A 15 22.08 16.19 13.08
CA CYS A 15 20.64 15.98 13.13
C CYS A 15 20.17 15.74 11.69
N ALA A 16 20.20 14.47 11.26
CA ALA A 16 19.52 14.08 10.03
C ALA A 16 18.02 14.06 10.34
N PRO A 17 17.16 14.74 9.58
CA PRO A 17 15.76 14.33 9.55
C PRO A 17 15.74 12.87 9.09
N ALA A 18 15.01 12.03 9.81
CA ALA A 18 14.76 10.66 9.40
C ALA A 18 14.05 10.70 8.04
N LEU A 19 14.80 10.52 6.95
CA LEU A 19 14.21 10.09 5.68
C LEU A 19 13.77 8.63 5.91
N SER A 20 12.52 8.46 6.30
CA SER A 20 11.85 7.17 6.21
C SER A 20 11.46 6.97 4.74
N ALA A 21 12.44 6.69 3.90
CA ALA A 21 12.20 6.19 2.55
C ALA A 21 12.14 4.66 2.62
N ASP A 22 11.13 4.14 3.33
CA ASP A 22 10.56 2.88 2.91
C ASP A 22 9.56 3.31 1.84
N SER A 23 9.95 3.20 0.57
CA SER A 23 9.03 3.46 -0.54
C SER A 23 7.89 2.48 -0.34
N ALA A 24 6.76 2.97 0.16
CA ALA A 24 5.61 2.13 0.40
C ALA A 24 5.20 1.54 -0.96
N ILE A 25 4.90 0.24 -1.00
CA ILE A 25 4.46 -0.40 -2.23
C ILE A 25 3.26 0.39 -2.75
N GLY A 26 3.32 0.85 -3.99
CA GLY A 26 2.28 1.67 -4.63
C GLY A 26 2.37 3.18 -4.45
N ASP A 27 3.34 3.72 -3.71
CA ASP A 27 3.75 5.13 -3.80
C ASP A 27 4.66 5.30 -5.03
N PHE A 28 4.09 5.79 -6.13
CA PHE A 28 4.77 5.89 -7.42
C PHE A 28 5.42 7.25 -7.66
N ASN A 29 4.95 8.28 -6.94
CA ASN A 29 5.44 9.65 -7.03
C ASN A 29 6.51 9.97 -5.96
N MET A 30 6.73 9.06 -5.00
CA MET A 30 7.68 9.12 -3.89
C MET A 30 7.46 10.29 -2.94
N ASP A 31 6.21 10.72 -2.75
CA ASP A 31 5.86 11.78 -1.80
C ASP A 31 5.57 11.26 -0.38
N GLY A 32 5.55 9.94 -0.20
CA GLY A 32 5.32 9.26 1.07
C GLY A 32 3.84 9.12 1.44
N ALA A 33 2.92 9.54 0.58
CA ALA A 33 1.50 9.23 0.65
C ALA A 33 1.15 8.14 -0.37
N ILE A 34 0.11 7.37 -0.08
CA ILE A 34 -0.52 6.47 -1.06
C ILE A 34 -1.90 7.07 -1.32
N ASP A 35 -2.03 7.82 -2.41
CA ASP A 35 -3.23 8.59 -2.72
C ASP A 35 -3.62 8.55 -4.20
N THR A 36 -4.59 9.38 -4.59
CA THR A 36 -5.11 9.42 -5.96
C THR A 36 -4.05 9.78 -6.99
N ALA A 37 -2.99 10.51 -6.62
CA ALA A 37 -1.92 10.90 -7.54
C ALA A 37 -1.08 9.70 -7.99
N ASP A 38 -0.92 8.68 -7.14
CA ASP A 38 -0.27 7.43 -7.50
C ASP A 38 -1.12 6.64 -8.49
N LEU A 39 -2.42 6.53 -8.21
CA LEU A 39 -3.35 5.82 -9.07
C LEU A 39 -3.53 6.51 -10.44
N ASP A 40 -3.53 7.85 -10.46
CA ASP A 40 -3.48 8.66 -11.69
C ASP A 40 -2.19 8.38 -12.47
N SER A 41 -1.05 8.21 -11.78
CA SER A 41 0.24 7.88 -12.41
C SER A 41 0.23 6.47 -13.00
N LEU A 42 -0.31 5.48 -12.28
CA LEU A 42 -0.49 4.12 -12.78
C LEU A 42 -1.39 4.10 -14.01
N THR A 43 -2.51 4.82 -13.95
CA THR A 43 -3.47 4.91 -15.06
C THR A 43 -2.86 5.61 -16.27
N ALA A 44 -2.05 6.66 -16.07
CA ALA A 44 -1.31 7.31 -17.15
C ALA A 44 -0.36 6.34 -17.88
N GLU A 45 0.31 5.45 -17.15
CA GLU A 45 1.25 4.47 -17.74
C GLU A 45 0.52 3.38 -18.51
N VAL A 46 -0.59 2.86 -17.97
CA VAL A 46 -1.48 1.93 -18.69
C VAL A 46 -1.91 2.55 -20.03
N ARG A 47 -2.26 3.84 -20.05
CA ARG A 47 -2.68 4.57 -21.26
C ARG A 47 -1.55 4.82 -22.24
N VAL A 48 -0.34 5.08 -21.75
CA VAL A 48 0.86 5.21 -22.59
C VAL A 48 1.29 3.85 -23.17
N GLY A 49 0.93 2.75 -22.49
CA GLY A 49 1.26 1.38 -22.89
C GLY A 49 2.70 1.00 -22.57
N THR A 50 3.27 1.59 -21.52
CA THR A 50 4.63 1.32 -21.05
C THR A 50 4.61 0.40 -19.84
N SER A 51 5.40 -0.68 -19.88
CA SER A 51 5.52 -1.63 -18.77
C SER A 51 6.71 -1.30 -17.87
N GLN A 52 6.69 -0.14 -17.22
CA GLN A 52 7.74 0.21 -16.28
C GLN A 52 7.66 -0.71 -15.05
N PRO A 53 8.76 -1.37 -14.62
CA PRO A 53 8.72 -2.36 -13.54
C PRO A 53 8.24 -1.84 -12.18
N LYS A 54 8.19 -0.51 -11.98
CA LYS A 54 7.69 0.07 -10.74
C LYS A 54 6.17 0.04 -10.64
N PHE A 55 5.46 -0.05 -11.76
CA PHE A 55 3.99 -0.06 -11.83
C PHE A 55 3.42 -1.49 -12.01
N ASP A 56 4.28 -2.46 -12.31
CA ASP A 56 3.94 -3.88 -12.42
C ASP A 56 3.88 -4.48 -11.00
N LEU A 57 2.67 -4.54 -10.45
CA LEU A 57 2.38 -5.03 -9.10
C LEU A 57 2.11 -6.54 -9.09
N ASN A 58 1.64 -7.11 -10.20
CA ASN A 58 1.32 -8.54 -10.30
C ASN A 58 2.53 -9.40 -10.74
N GLY A 59 3.60 -8.77 -11.24
CA GLY A 59 4.85 -9.40 -11.69
C GLY A 59 4.78 -10.07 -13.07
N ASP A 60 3.81 -9.73 -13.91
CA ASP A 60 3.61 -10.33 -15.22
C ASP A 60 4.31 -9.59 -16.37
N SER A 61 5.07 -8.54 -16.05
CA SER A 61 5.79 -7.66 -17.00
C SER A 61 4.89 -6.83 -17.92
N VAL A 62 3.60 -6.74 -17.61
CA VAL A 62 2.61 -5.85 -18.23
C VAL A 62 2.14 -4.87 -17.16
N VAL A 63 1.75 -3.66 -17.58
CA VAL A 63 1.10 -2.69 -16.70
C VAL A 63 -0.30 -2.48 -17.24
N ASP A 64 -1.29 -3.08 -16.58
CA ASP A 64 -2.67 -3.08 -17.03
C ASP A 64 -3.70 -2.96 -15.87
N PHE A 65 -4.94 -3.34 -16.14
CA PHE A 65 -6.02 -3.30 -15.15
C PHE A 65 -5.76 -4.23 -13.96
N GLY A 66 -5.02 -5.32 -14.15
CA GLY A 66 -4.62 -6.23 -13.09
C GLY A 66 -3.77 -5.53 -12.02
N ASP A 67 -2.87 -4.64 -12.42
CA ASP A 67 -2.08 -3.85 -11.47
C ASP A 67 -2.94 -2.85 -10.72
N ARG A 68 -3.90 -2.20 -11.40
CA ARG A 68 -4.86 -1.29 -10.76
C ARG A 68 -5.69 -2.03 -9.70
N LEU A 69 -6.09 -3.26 -9.99
CA LEU A 69 -6.82 -4.11 -9.05
C LEU A 69 -6.00 -4.39 -7.78
N ILE A 70 -4.72 -4.75 -7.94
CA ILE A 70 -3.82 -4.97 -6.79
C ILE A 70 -3.61 -3.66 -6.02
N TRP A 71 -3.43 -2.54 -6.71
CA TRP A 71 -3.24 -1.25 -6.04
C TRP A 71 -4.46 -0.88 -5.18
N VAL A 72 -5.67 -1.01 -5.72
CA VAL A 72 -6.90 -0.65 -5.00
C VAL A 72 -7.16 -1.57 -3.81
N HIS A 73 -7.08 -2.89 -3.99
CA HIS A 73 -7.47 -3.85 -2.94
C HIS A 73 -6.35 -4.24 -1.99
N GLU A 74 -5.13 -4.43 -2.50
CA GLU A 74 -4.02 -4.97 -1.70
C GLU A 74 -3.10 -3.89 -1.16
N VAL A 75 -2.93 -2.78 -1.90
CA VAL A 75 -2.09 -1.67 -1.44
C VAL A 75 -2.90 -0.67 -0.62
N LYS A 76 -3.97 -0.14 -1.20
CA LYS A 76 -4.78 0.91 -0.56
C LYS A 76 -5.84 0.35 0.39
N HIS A 77 -6.23 -0.91 0.20
CA HIS A 77 -7.32 -1.56 0.94
C HIS A 77 -8.62 -0.78 0.85
N THR A 78 -9.03 -0.48 -0.37
CA THR A 78 -10.33 0.13 -0.66
C THR A 78 -11.05 -0.59 -1.81
N TRP A 79 -12.09 0.04 -2.34
CA TRP A 79 -12.95 -0.42 -3.41
C TRP A 79 -12.81 0.46 -4.65
N PHE A 80 -13.12 -0.11 -5.82
CA PHE A 80 -13.41 0.70 -6.99
C PHE A 80 -14.71 1.46 -6.75
N GLY A 81 -14.68 2.77 -6.93
CA GLY A 81 -15.81 3.65 -6.60
C GLY A 81 -15.53 4.62 -5.46
N ASP A 82 -14.57 4.31 -4.59
CA ASP A 82 -14.11 5.21 -3.53
C ASP A 82 -13.24 6.32 -4.14
N SER A 83 -13.85 7.46 -4.45
CA SER A 83 -13.19 8.55 -5.18
C SER A 83 -12.32 9.43 -4.31
N ASN A 84 -12.59 9.48 -3.00
CA ASN A 84 -11.82 10.27 -2.06
C ASN A 84 -10.74 9.43 -1.33
N LEU A 85 -10.73 8.13 -1.55
CA LEU A 85 -9.85 7.13 -0.95
C LEU A 85 -9.94 7.05 0.58
N ASP A 86 -11.14 7.24 1.14
CA ASP A 86 -11.41 7.15 2.57
C ASP A 86 -11.62 5.71 3.09
N GLY A 87 -11.62 4.74 2.17
CA GLY A 87 -11.77 3.32 2.43
C GLY A 87 -13.19 2.81 2.21
N GLU A 88 -14.16 3.68 1.95
CA GLU A 88 -15.54 3.30 1.74
C GLU A 88 -16.01 3.72 0.34
N PHE A 89 -16.82 2.87 -0.31
CA PHE A 89 -17.53 3.28 -1.51
C PHE A 89 -18.99 3.52 -1.15
N ASN A 90 -19.41 4.79 -1.12
CA ASN A 90 -20.75 5.18 -0.69
C ASN A 90 -21.33 6.33 -1.52
N SER A 91 -22.54 6.79 -1.15
CA SER A 91 -23.19 7.91 -1.84
C SER A 91 -22.41 9.24 -1.85
N GLY A 92 -21.50 9.45 -0.89
CA GLY A 92 -20.60 10.60 -0.82
C GLY A 92 -19.62 10.67 -1.98
N ASP A 93 -19.10 9.53 -2.43
CA ASP A 93 -18.22 9.45 -3.61
C ASP A 93 -18.95 9.87 -4.87
N PHE A 94 -20.19 9.42 -5.05
CA PHE A 94 -21.03 9.84 -6.17
C PHE A 94 -21.24 11.35 -6.17
N VAL A 95 -21.51 11.95 -5.00
CA VAL A 95 -21.65 13.41 -4.90
C VAL A 95 -20.35 14.11 -5.32
N ALA A 96 -19.18 13.60 -4.93
CA ALA A 96 -17.89 14.17 -5.30
C ALA A 96 -17.63 14.12 -6.81
N VAL A 97 -17.79 12.96 -7.45
CA VAL A 97 -17.53 12.81 -8.90
C VAL A 97 -18.54 13.57 -9.76
N PHE A 98 -19.82 13.62 -9.36
CA PHE A 98 -20.81 14.41 -10.08
C PHE A 98 -20.62 15.91 -9.87
N ALA A 99 -20.09 16.34 -8.72
CA ALA A 99 -19.72 17.73 -8.49
C ALA A 99 -18.54 18.17 -9.38
N ALA A 100 -17.65 17.24 -9.77
CA ALA A 100 -16.61 17.51 -10.77
C ALA A 100 -17.19 17.77 -12.17
N GLY A 101 -18.41 17.30 -12.45
CA GLY A 101 -19.17 17.64 -13.65
C GLY A 101 -18.58 17.08 -14.95
N LYS A 102 -17.84 15.96 -14.89
CA LYS A 102 -17.18 15.35 -16.06
C LYS A 102 -17.96 14.21 -16.71
N TYR A 103 -19.04 13.76 -16.07
CA TYR A 103 -19.86 12.63 -16.53
C TYR A 103 -20.37 12.84 -17.96
N GLU A 104 -20.04 11.93 -18.88
CA GLU A 104 -20.47 11.93 -20.29
C GLU A 104 -20.12 13.22 -21.04
N THR A 105 -19.13 13.98 -20.55
CA THR A 105 -18.70 15.23 -21.21
C THR A 105 -17.63 15.03 -22.26
N GLY A 106 -16.96 13.86 -22.27
CA GLY A 106 -15.76 13.61 -23.06
C GLY A 106 -14.53 14.42 -22.59
N SER A 107 -14.61 15.05 -21.42
CA SER A 107 -13.46 15.70 -20.79
C SER A 107 -12.60 14.66 -20.08
N GLN A 108 -11.29 14.92 -20.02
CA GLN A 108 -10.38 14.03 -19.29
C GLN A 108 -10.74 13.99 -17.81
N ALA A 109 -11.04 12.78 -17.33
CA ALA A 109 -11.26 12.47 -15.93
C ALA A 109 -10.02 11.81 -15.31
N ARG A 110 -10.00 11.82 -13.99
CA ARG A 110 -9.02 11.19 -13.09
C ARG A 110 -9.81 10.35 -12.09
N TRP A 111 -9.13 9.61 -11.23
CA TRP A 111 -9.81 8.79 -10.23
C TRP A 111 -10.81 9.58 -9.38
N ALA A 112 -10.38 10.72 -8.84
CA ALA A 112 -11.21 11.60 -8.02
C ALA A 112 -12.37 12.25 -8.80
N ASP A 113 -12.29 12.29 -10.13
CA ASP A 113 -13.35 12.80 -11.01
C ASP A 113 -14.29 11.69 -11.53
N GLY A 114 -14.01 10.42 -11.22
CA GLY A 114 -14.84 9.27 -11.58
C GLY A 114 -14.27 8.29 -12.61
N ASP A 115 -13.03 8.44 -13.07
CA ASP A 115 -12.37 7.49 -14.00
C ASP A 115 -11.87 6.24 -13.26
N TRP A 116 -12.80 5.38 -12.87
CA TRP A 116 -12.52 4.13 -12.16
C TRP A 116 -12.08 3.01 -13.11
N SER A 117 -12.51 3.05 -14.36
CA SER A 117 -12.10 2.12 -15.43
C SER A 117 -10.66 2.36 -15.91
N GLY A 118 -10.17 3.60 -15.81
CA GLY A 118 -8.82 4.02 -16.20
C GLY A 118 -8.68 4.38 -17.68
N ASP A 119 -9.78 4.57 -18.39
CA ASP A 119 -9.77 4.88 -19.83
C ASP A 119 -9.57 6.39 -20.12
N GLY A 120 -9.63 7.22 -19.07
CA GLY A 120 -9.45 8.66 -19.12
C GLY A 120 -10.72 9.47 -19.16
N PHE A 121 -11.90 8.84 -19.11
CA PHE A 121 -13.20 9.48 -19.14
C PHE A 121 -14.02 9.07 -17.93
N PHE A 122 -15.06 9.84 -17.63
CA PHE A 122 -16.06 9.45 -16.63
C PHE A 122 -17.37 9.19 -17.36
N ASP A 123 -17.70 7.91 -17.54
CA ASP A 123 -18.86 7.45 -18.27
C ASP A 123 -19.50 6.20 -17.64
N SER A 124 -20.48 5.61 -18.34
CA SER A 124 -21.17 4.41 -17.83
C SER A 124 -20.26 3.19 -17.56
N SER A 125 -19.09 3.10 -18.18
CA SER A 125 -18.14 2.00 -17.99
C SER A 125 -17.48 2.04 -16.61
N ASP A 126 -17.29 3.22 -16.03
CA ASP A 126 -16.78 3.39 -14.67
C ASP A 126 -17.75 2.83 -13.64
N PHE A 127 -19.05 3.05 -13.84
CA PHE A 127 -20.07 2.45 -12.99
C PHE A 127 -20.07 0.93 -13.08
N ILE A 128 -19.86 0.36 -14.27
CA ILE A 128 -19.74 -1.09 -14.42
C ILE A 128 -18.54 -1.58 -13.60
N THR A 129 -17.39 -0.90 -13.69
CA THR A 129 -16.18 -1.24 -12.91
C THR A 129 -16.47 -1.21 -11.41
N ALA A 130 -17.00 -0.11 -10.88
CA ALA A 130 -17.27 0.04 -9.45
C ALA A 130 -18.36 -0.91 -8.91
N PHE A 131 -19.44 -1.13 -9.65
CA PHE A 131 -20.49 -2.04 -9.21
C PHE A 131 -20.14 -3.52 -9.41
N THR A 132 -19.25 -3.85 -10.35
CA THR A 132 -18.73 -5.22 -10.49
C THR A 132 -17.80 -5.57 -9.34
N ASP A 133 -17.06 -4.60 -8.82
CA ASP A 133 -16.26 -4.77 -7.61
C ASP A 133 -17.12 -5.04 -6.37
N GLY A 134 -18.28 -4.37 -6.28
CA GLY A 134 -19.36 -4.77 -5.36
C GLY A 134 -19.22 -4.24 -3.93
N GLY A 135 -18.35 -3.25 -3.70
CA GLY A 135 -18.09 -2.63 -2.39
C GLY A 135 -19.14 -1.62 -1.89
N TYR A 136 -20.18 -1.31 -2.68
CA TYR A 136 -21.08 -0.19 -2.40
C TYR A 136 -21.82 -0.34 -1.05
N GLU A 137 -21.64 0.63 -0.16
CA GLU A 137 -22.21 0.70 1.20
C GLU A 137 -21.86 -0.52 2.08
N LEU A 138 -20.77 -1.24 1.77
CA LEU A 138 -20.25 -2.33 2.61
C LEU A 138 -19.27 -1.86 3.68
N GLY A 139 -18.82 -0.60 3.62
CA GLY A 139 -17.75 -0.07 4.45
C GLY A 139 -16.37 -0.57 4.00
N PRO A 140 -15.32 -0.43 4.82
CA PRO A 140 -13.97 -0.82 4.43
C PRO A 140 -13.84 -2.31 4.13
N PRO A 141 -13.06 -2.71 3.10
CA PRO A 141 -12.86 -4.11 2.80
C PRO A 141 -12.24 -4.82 4.00
N PRO A 142 -12.66 -6.08 4.28
CA PRO A 142 -12.11 -6.84 5.39
C PRO A 142 -10.62 -7.09 5.13
N VAL A 143 -9.76 -6.44 5.90
CA VAL A 143 -8.32 -6.71 5.87
C VAL A 143 -8.11 -8.17 6.27
N ALA A 144 -7.51 -8.96 5.37
CA ALA A 144 -7.19 -10.34 5.67
C ALA A 144 -6.26 -10.36 6.90
N THR A 145 -6.75 -10.89 8.01
CA THR A 145 -5.91 -11.08 9.20
C THR A 145 -4.88 -12.15 8.85
N VAL A 146 -3.68 -11.71 8.45
CA VAL A 146 -2.53 -12.59 8.23
C VAL A 146 -2.32 -13.40 9.51
N PRO A 147 -2.35 -14.74 9.47
CA PRO A 147 -2.06 -15.56 10.65
C PRO A 147 -0.72 -15.12 11.23
N GLU A 148 -0.69 -14.70 12.49
CA GLU A 148 0.53 -14.21 13.12
C GLU A 148 1.69 -15.16 12.84
N PRO A 149 2.89 -14.63 12.53
CA PRO A 149 4.04 -15.47 12.21
C PRO A 149 4.22 -16.49 13.34
N SER A 150 4.66 -17.70 13.01
CA SER A 150 4.78 -18.85 13.93
C SER A 150 5.77 -18.65 15.10
N THR A 151 6.00 -17.41 15.52
CA THR A 151 6.76 -16.92 16.67
C THR A 151 6.42 -17.68 17.93
N ILE A 152 5.14 -17.98 18.19
CA ILE A 152 4.74 -18.82 19.36
C ILE A 152 5.29 -20.24 19.21
N SER A 153 5.17 -20.85 18.02
CA SER A 153 5.73 -22.17 17.73
C SER A 153 7.26 -22.19 17.85
N LEU A 154 7.94 -21.15 17.36
CA LEU A 154 9.40 -20.97 17.48
C LEU A 154 9.84 -20.77 18.94
N LEU A 155 9.05 -20.05 19.73
CA LEU A 155 9.33 -19.81 21.14
C LEU A 155 9.15 -21.09 21.98
N ILE A 156 8.13 -21.89 21.68
CA ILE A 156 7.91 -23.20 22.33
C ILE A 156 9.02 -24.19 21.95
N MET A 157 9.44 -24.24 20.68
CA MET A 157 10.54 -25.10 20.25
C MET A 157 11.88 -24.70 20.89
N SER A 158 12.21 -23.41 20.92
CA SER A 158 13.46 -22.93 21.54
C SER A 158 13.50 -23.16 23.05
N ALA A 159 12.38 -22.95 23.76
CA ALA A 159 12.27 -23.27 25.19
C ALA A 159 12.43 -24.77 25.47
N SER A 160 11.88 -25.62 24.61
CA SER A 160 11.99 -27.08 24.73
C SER A 160 13.44 -27.55 24.52
N ILE A 161 14.15 -27.02 23.52
CA ILE A 161 15.56 -27.33 23.26
C ILE A 161 16.44 -26.87 24.44
N LEU A 162 16.18 -25.67 24.99
CA LEU A 162 16.91 -25.15 26.14
C LEU A 162 16.67 -25.99 27.41
N ALA A 163 15.44 -26.41 27.67
CA ALA A 163 15.13 -27.28 28.80
C ALA A 163 15.84 -28.65 28.70
N ILE A 164 15.94 -29.22 27.49
CA ILE A 164 16.66 -30.48 27.25
C ILE A 164 18.17 -30.28 27.44
N SER A 165 18.75 -29.18 26.95
CA SER A 165 20.18 -28.92 27.08
C SER A 165 20.61 -28.68 28.53
N LEU A 166 19.80 -27.95 29.31
CA LEU A 166 20.05 -27.72 30.74
C LEU A 166 19.98 -29.02 31.56
N ARG A 167 19.06 -29.93 31.23
CA ARG A 167 18.98 -31.26 31.88
C ARG A 167 20.20 -32.11 31.60
N ARG A 168 20.75 -32.08 30.38
CA ARG A 168 21.95 -32.84 30.01
C ARG A 168 23.20 -32.38 30.75
N ILE A 169 23.33 -31.07 30.99
CA ILE A 169 24.49 -30.49 31.73
C ILE A 169 24.44 -30.85 33.22
N ALA A 170 23.26 -30.94 33.82
CA ALA A 170 23.10 -31.28 35.23
C ALA A 170 23.43 -32.75 35.55
N VAL A 171 23.25 -33.67 34.59
CA VAL A 171 23.51 -35.11 34.76
C VAL A 171 25.00 -35.45 34.53
N SER A 172 25.76 -34.61 33.82
CA SER A 172 27.18 -34.86 33.54
C SER A 172 28.15 -34.31 34.59
N ARG A 173 27.66 -33.90 35.77
CA ARG A 173 28.44 -33.46 36.93
C ARG A 173 28.22 -34.41 38.08
#